data_AF-A0A7K0W9K6-F1
#
_entry.id   AF-A0A7K0W9K6-F1
#
_cell.length_a   1.000
_cell.length_b   1.000
_cell.length_c   1.000
_cell.angle_alpha   90.00
_cell.angle_beta   90.00
_cell.angle_gamma   90.00
#
_symmetry.space_group_name_H-M   'P 1'
#
loop_
_entity.id
_entity.type
_entity.pdbx_description
1 polymer ?
#
loop_
_entity_poly.entity_id
_entity_poly.type
_entity_poly.pdbx_seq_one_letter_code
_entity_poly.pdbx_strand_id
1 'polypeptide(L)' 'PFLTNSDNFERWSRLGAKDTKMRAAEIYKKKLEDYVAPEMDPRMRQELDEFVAMRKSQLD' A
#
# COMPACT_ATOMS: atom_id res chain seq x y z
N PRO A 1 -15.49 9.04 -6.50
CA PRO A 1 -14.05 9.36 -6.68
C PRO A 1 -13.17 8.55 -5.70
N PHE A 2 -11.96 8.15 -6.12
CA PHE A 2 -11.05 7.31 -5.31
C PHE A 2 -10.51 8.05 -4.08
N LEU A 3 -9.96 9.25 -4.26
CA LEU A 3 -9.36 10.05 -3.18
C LEU A 3 -10.18 11.31 -2.86
N THR A 4 -10.65 12.01 -3.89
CA THR A 4 -11.36 13.29 -3.73
C THR A 4 -12.72 13.14 -3.04
N ASN A 5 -13.13 14.19 -2.31
CA ASN A 5 -14.47 14.30 -1.73
C ASN A 5 -15.23 15.44 -2.44
N SER A 6 -16.46 15.16 -2.86
CA SER A 6 -17.37 16.12 -3.50
C SER A 6 -18.65 16.34 -2.69
N ASP A 7 -18.68 15.92 -1.42
CA ASP A 7 -19.76 16.22 -0.48
C ASP A 7 -19.86 17.74 -0.27
N ASN A 8 -21.08 18.24 -0.04
CA ASN A 8 -21.27 19.61 0.41
C ASN A 8 -20.70 19.82 1.83
N PHE A 9 -20.56 21.08 2.24
CA PHE A 9 -19.88 21.44 3.50
C PHE A 9 -20.52 20.80 4.74
N GLU A 10 -21.85 20.79 4.85
CA GLU A 10 -22.55 20.22 6.00
C GLU A 10 -22.32 18.71 6.13
N ARG A 11 -22.39 18.00 5.00
CA ARG A 11 -22.16 16.55 4.96
C ARG A 11 -20.71 16.21 5.27
N TRP A 12 -19.76 16.92 4.66
CA TRP A 12 -18.33 16.74 4.94
C TRP A 12 -18.00 16.99 6.42
N SER A 13 -18.54 18.06 7.00
CA SER A 13 -18.35 18.41 8.40
C SER A 13 -18.89 17.34 9.35
N ARG A 14 -20.12 16.85 9.11
CA ARG A 14 -20.73 15.78 9.91
C ARG A 14 -19.98 14.44 9.80
N LEU A 15 -19.33 14.18 8.68
CA LEU A 15 -18.52 12.98 8.44
C LEU A 15 -17.07 13.10 8.97
N GLY A 16 -16.82 14.09 9.82
CA GLY A 16 -15.54 14.26 10.51
C GLY A 16 -14.53 15.14 9.78
N ALA A 17 -14.99 15.95 8.82
CA ALA A 17 -14.18 16.98 8.16
C ALA A 17 -12.83 16.48 7.64
N LYS A 18 -12.79 15.24 7.13
CA LYS A 18 -11.53 14.58 6.77
C LYS A 18 -10.86 15.30 5.60
N ASP A 19 -9.61 15.67 5.79
CA ASP A 19 -8.77 16.19 4.72
C ASP A 19 -8.31 15.06 3.76
N THR A 20 -7.63 15.46 2.69
CA THR A 20 -7.13 14.51 1.68
C THR A 20 -6.09 13.55 2.25
N LYS A 21 -5.26 13.99 3.20
CA LYS A 21 -4.19 13.17 3.79
C LYS A 21 -4.79 12.08 4.69
N MET A 22 -5.78 12.41 5.50
CA MET A 22 -6.53 11.48 6.35
C MET A 22 -7.24 10.43 5.50
N ARG A 23 -7.91 10.84 4.41
CA ARG A 23 -8.55 9.91 3.47
C ARG A 23 -7.54 8.99 2.80
N ALA A 24 -6.42 9.55 2.31
CA ALA A 24 -5.34 8.74 1.75
C ALA A 24 -4.80 7.72 2.76
N ALA A 25 -4.69 8.13 4.04
CA ALA A 25 -4.22 7.26 5.10
C ALA A 25 -5.11 6.04 5.34
N GLU A 26 -6.42 6.25 5.36
CA GLU A 26 -7.41 5.19 5.49
C GLU A 26 -7.37 4.24 4.29
N ILE A 27 -7.28 4.80 3.08
CA ILE A 27 -7.25 4.02 1.84
C ILE A 27 -6.01 3.12 1.78
N TYR A 28 -4.80 3.63 2.04
CA TYR A 28 -3.60 2.81 1.91
C TYR A 28 -3.56 1.71 2.98
N LYS A 29 -4.00 1.99 4.21
CA LYS A 29 -4.06 0.99 5.28
C LYS A 29 -4.98 -0.16 4.90
N LYS A 30 -6.19 0.17 4.42
CA LYS A 30 -7.12 -0.83 3.90
C LYS A 30 -6.52 -1.63 2.74
N LYS A 31 -5.86 -0.96 1.80
CA LYS A 31 -5.20 -1.67 0.68
C LYS A 31 -4.11 -2.65 1.13
N LEU A 32 -3.36 -2.32 2.19
CA LEU A 32 -2.35 -3.20 2.76
C LEU A 32 -2.99 -4.38 3.51
N GLU A 33 -4.08 -4.12 4.24
CA GLU A 33 -4.85 -5.17 4.92
C GLU A 33 -5.48 -6.16 3.92
N ASP A 34 -6.01 -5.64 2.83
CA ASP A 34 -6.66 -6.42 1.76
C ASP A 34 -5.63 -7.05 0.77
N TYR A 35 -4.33 -6.73 0.89
CA TYR A 35 -3.33 -7.18 -0.06
C TYR A 35 -3.01 -8.67 0.12
N VAL A 36 -3.20 -9.44 -0.95
CA VAL A 36 -2.75 -10.83 -1.06
C VAL A 36 -1.62 -10.88 -2.07
N ALA A 37 -0.45 -11.36 -1.63
CA ALA A 37 0.69 -11.56 -2.52
C ALA A 37 0.32 -12.57 -3.62
N PRO A 38 0.57 -12.26 -4.91
CA PRO A 38 0.35 -13.22 -5.98
C PRO A 38 1.19 -14.48 -5.78
N GLU A 39 0.67 -15.62 -6.23
CA GLU A 39 1.41 -16.87 -6.23
C GLU A 39 2.66 -16.74 -7.11
N MET A 40 3.78 -17.25 -6.62
CA MET A 40 5.07 -17.25 -7.30
C MET A 40 5.73 -18.61 -7.12
N ASP A 41 6.39 -19.15 -8.16
CA ASP A 41 7.10 -20.43 -8.07
C ASP A 41 8.12 -20.36 -6.92
N PRO A 42 8.04 -21.26 -5.92
CA PRO A 42 8.97 -21.29 -4.80
C PRO A 42 10.45 -21.36 -5.21
N ARG A 43 10.76 -22.04 -6.32
CA ARG A 43 12.13 -22.14 -6.84
C ARG A 43 12.63 -20.79 -7.35
N MET A 44 11.79 -20.05 -8.08
CA MET A 44 12.13 -18.70 -8.52
C MET A 44 12.30 -17.74 -7.34
N ARG A 45 11.50 -17.88 -6.27
CA ARG A 45 11.70 -17.08 -5.04
C ARG A 45 13.08 -17.33 -4.45
N GLN A 46 13.44 -18.60 -4.31
CA GLN A 46 14.71 -18.99 -3.74
C GLN A 46 15.89 -18.48 -4.58
N GLU A 47 15.85 -18.66 -5.90
CA GLU A 47 16.92 -18.17 -6.80
C GLU A 47 17.10 -16.65 -6.70
N LEU A 48 16.00 -15.89 -6.59
CA LEU A 48 16.03 -14.45 -6.40
C LEU A 48 16.66 -14.07 -5.06
N ASP A 49 16.30 -14.76 -3.98
CA ASP A 49 16.83 -14.52 -2.65
C ASP A 49 18.34 -14.80 -2.59
N GLU A 50 18.80 -15.89 -3.20
CA GLU A 50 20.23 -16.25 -3.33
C GLU A 50 21.02 -15.22 -4.14
N PHE A 51 20.48 -14.79 -5.28
CA PHE A 51 21.11 -13.75 -6.11
C PHE A 51 21.24 -12.42 -5.34
N VAL A 52 20.18 -11.99 -4.65
CA VAL A 52 20.21 -10.76 -3.86
C VAL A 52 21.22 -10.85 -2.73
N ALA A 53 21.32 -11.99 -2.04
CA ALA A 53 22.32 -12.21 -0.99
C ALA A 53 23.75 -12.12 -1.53
N MET A 54 24.04 -12.80 -2.65
CA MET A 54 25.33 -12.74 -3.33
C MET A 54 25.70 -11.30 -3.75
N ARG A 55 24.74 -10.50 -4.22
CA ARG A 55 24.99 -9.12 -4.64
C ARG A 55 25.25 -8.18 -3.48
N LYS A 56 24.55 -8.36 -2.35
CA LYS A 56 24.78 -7.58 -1.13
C LYS A 56 26.19 -7.82 -0.59
N SER A 57 26.64 -9.08 -0.55
CA SER A 57 28.00 -9.42 -0.06
C SER A 57 29.14 -8.93 -0.96
N GLN A 58 28.85 -8.44 -2.17
CA GLN A 58 29.85 -7.83 -3.07
C GLN A 58 29.93 -6.30 -2.91
N LEU A 59 28.99 -5.70 -2.18
CA LEU A 59 28.90 -4.25 -1.97
C LEU A 59 29.32 -3.81 -0.56
N ASP A 60 29.38 -4.76 0.39
CA ASP A 60 30.01 -4.62 1.69
C ASP A 60 31.53 -4.81 1.60
#